data_AF-A0A7W8SZG1-F1
#
_entry.id   AF-A0A7W8SZG1-F1
#
_cell.length_a   1.000
_cell.length_b   1.000
_cell.length_c   1.000
_cell.angle_alpha   90.00
_cell.angle_beta   90.00
_cell.angle_gamma   90.00
#
_symmetry.space_group_name_H-M   'P 1'
#
loop_
_entity.id
_entity.type
_entity.pdbx_description
1 polymer ?
#
loop_
_entity_poly.entity_id
_entity_poly.type
_entity_poly.pdbx_seq_one_letter_code
_entity_poly.pdbx_strand_id
1 'polypeptide(L)'
;MNIRFTHLALAGALVAGAAHVAAQAAARTSSSVRVCTMPGSPSAELDKSVARAVLSAAGITAKFAPRGIDDDGGDDGISARELSASLQRNCDVIAGFPRSSVADGSDSHLLFSGSYLHSGYVSVTLRGAHAANTPVTAPDGKITIAATWSSPSQLIAVQQKNARFDLETTSELTVDALAKGRAQRAIVWYPAVVAYRHAHPQQHFDVAVAESPYADWNLVFASGPDTQPLQKRIDDALTRLRSDGRLAALTRNWALPTTIASGSATAASTHANLARYLDGPIQASPRADLWRVGGMPAAGGFIKVAATTETPSFDHDQVTHGEHLYTDSCAKCHGEKLEGNTAPSLIGPAFAPAANSHLTIGGIYQYMSTNMPADHPGKMSDEEYADLMAFLLYTNGYDTGSAKLTAQAAQSSTTPLNAGPRH
;
A
#
# COMPACT_ATOMS: atom_id res chain seq x y z
N MET A 1 -78.18 -7.51 62.00
CA MET A 1 -78.21 -6.49 60.91
C MET A 1 -76.79 -5.96 60.75
N ASN A 2 -76.36 -5.71 59.51
CA ASN A 2 -75.00 -5.34 59.04
C ASN A 2 -74.14 -6.51 58.52
N ILE A 3 -73.45 -6.41 57.37
CA ILE A 3 -73.71 -5.88 56.01
C ILE A 3 -72.56 -6.49 55.16
N ARG A 4 -72.82 -6.67 53.86
CA ARG A 4 -72.02 -7.35 52.85
C ARG A 4 -70.73 -6.62 52.43
N PHE A 5 -69.80 -7.42 51.90
CA PHE A 5 -68.62 -7.10 51.09
C PHE A 5 -68.84 -6.06 49.98
N THR A 6 -67.78 -5.33 49.64
CA THR A 6 -67.50 -4.89 48.25
C THR A 6 -65.99 -4.72 48.01
N HIS A 7 -65.53 -5.34 46.93
CA HIS A 7 -64.19 -5.23 46.36
C HIS A 7 -64.11 -3.97 45.48
N LEU A 8 -63.08 -3.15 45.67
CA LEU A 8 -62.54 -2.06 44.81
C LEU A 8 -61.24 -1.62 45.52
N ALA A 9 -60.06 -1.38 44.95
CA ALA A 9 -59.59 -1.30 43.59
C ALA A 9 -58.07 -1.56 43.60
N LEU A 10 -57.55 -2.39 42.70
CA LEU A 10 -56.11 -2.53 42.46
C LEU A 10 -55.87 -2.41 40.94
N ALA A 11 -56.07 -1.21 40.42
CA ALA A 11 -55.76 -0.87 39.03
C ALA A 11 -55.02 0.47 39.03
N GLY A 12 -53.69 0.42 39.12
CA GLY A 12 -52.87 1.63 39.12
C GLY A 12 -51.36 1.45 39.01
N ALA A 13 -50.84 0.22 38.98
CA ALA A 13 -49.39 -0.02 39.03
C ALA A 13 -48.77 -0.61 37.74
N LEU A 14 -49.55 -0.87 36.68
CA LEU A 14 -49.04 -1.55 35.49
C LEU A 14 -48.70 -0.64 34.29
N VAL A 15 -49.06 0.64 34.32
CA VAL A 15 -48.76 1.56 33.19
C VAL A 15 -47.43 2.31 33.39
N ALA A 16 -46.97 2.51 34.63
CA ALA A 16 -45.68 3.17 34.90
C ALA A 16 -44.46 2.23 34.70
N GLY A 17 -44.64 0.92 34.82
CA GLY A 17 -43.56 -0.07 34.63
C GLY A 17 -43.14 -0.24 33.17
N ALA A 18 -44.10 -0.23 32.23
CA ALA A 18 -43.81 -0.43 30.80
C ALA A 18 -43.04 0.75 30.18
N ALA A 19 -43.33 1.99 30.61
CA ALA A 19 -42.61 3.17 30.15
C ALA A 19 -41.17 3.23 30.68
N HIS A 20 -40.93 2.77 31.92
CA HIS A 20 -39.58 2.73 32.49
C HIS A 20 -38.68 1.62 31.91
N VAL A 21 -39.24 0.46 31.54
CA VAL A 21 -38.47 -0.60 30.87
C VAL A 21 -38.11 -0.20 29.42
N ALA A 22 -38.99 0.51 28.71
CA ALA A 22 -38.69 1.04 27.39
C ALA A 22 -37.63 2.17 27.42
N ALA A 23 -37.65 3.03 28.46
CA ALA A 23 -36.65 4.08 28.65
C ALA A 23 -35.28 3.53 29.10
N GLN A 24 -35.25 2.46 29.91
CA GLN A 24 -34.01 1.78 30.31
C GLN A 24 -33.39 0.94 29.17
N ALA A 25 -34.20 0.40 28.25
CA ALA A 25 -33.70 -0.22 27.02
C ALA A 25 -33.14 0.81 26.02
N ALA A 26 -33.55 2.08 26.11
CA ALA A 26 -33.01 3.20 25.34
C ALA A 26 -31.74 3.81 25.97
N ALA A 27 -31.49 3.56 27.26
CA ALA A 27 -30.19 3.78 27.90
C ALA A 27 -29.20 2.64 27.53
N ARG A 28 -29.10 2.32 26.24
CA ARG A 28 -27.85 1.74 25.73
C ARG A 28 -26.79 2.78 26.04
N THR A 29 -25.89 2.47 26.95
CA THR A 29 -24.63 3.19 27.14
C THR A 29 -24.05 3.42 25.74
N SER A 30 -24.16 4.65 25.22
CA SER A 30 -23.50 4.97 23.95
C SER A 30 -22.02 4.88 24.26
N SER A 31 -21.41 3.74 23.92
CA SER A 31 -19.98 3.58 24.00
C SER A 31 -19.40 4.68 23.12
N SER A 32 -18.66 5.62 23.71
CA SER A 32 -17.91 6.58 22.92
C SER A 32 -16.63 5.92 22.47
N VAL A 33 -16.32 5.99 21.19
CA VAL A 33 -15.10 5.43 20.59
C VAL A 33 -14.20 6.58 20.19
N ARG A 34 -12.92 6.49 20.58
CA ARG A 34 -11.86 7.42 20.17
C ARG A 34 -11.41 7.04 18.77
N VAL A 35 -11.56 7.97 17.84
CA VAL A 35 -11.22 7.78 16.43
C VAL A 35 -10.01 8.62 16.10
N CYS A 36 -9.01 8.01 15.49
CA CYS A 36 -7.94 8.73 14.83
C CYS A 36 -8.06 8.64 13.33
N THR A 37 -7.54 9.67 12.67
CA THR A 37 -7.28 9.71 11.23
C THR A 37 -5.81 10.06 11.02
N MET A 38 -5.32 10.01 9.79
CA MET A 38 -3.98 10.49 9.46
C MET A 38 -4.12 11.91 8.89
N PRO A 39 -3.76 12.97 9.63
CA PRO A 39 -3.98 14.35 9.18
C PRO A 39 -3.22 14.71 7.90
N GLY A 40 -2.05 14.10 7.65
CA GLY A 40 -1.28 14.26 6.42
C GLY A 40 -1.90 13.56 5.19
N SER A 41 -2.84 12.63 5.38
CA SER A 41 -3.49 11.96 4.26
C SER A 41 -4.41 12.92 3.51
N PRO A 42 -4.34 12.98 2.16
CA PRO A 42 -5.28 13.76 1.35
C PRO A 42 -6.75 13.38 1.57
N SER A 43 -7.04 12.15 2.04
CA SER A 43 -8.41 11.68 2.32
C SER A 43 -8.91 11.98 3.73
N ALA A 44 -8.14 12.64 4.60
CA ALA A 44 -8.44 12.74 6.03
C ALA A 44 -9.87 13.23 6.35
N GLU A 45 -10.38 14.22 5.61
CA GLU A 45 -11.74 14.74 5.80
C GLU A 45 -12.84 13.77 5.32
N LEU A 46 -12.58 13.01 4.26
CA LEU A 46 -13.43 11.89 3.87
C LEU A 46 -13.45 10.85 4.98
N ASP A 47 -12.28 10.48 5.51
CA ASP A 47 -12.14 9.43 6.52
C ASP A 47 -12.89 9.78 7.81
N LYS A 48 -12.82 11.05 8.25
CA LYS A 48 -13.63 11.57 9.36
C LYS A 48 -15.14 11.47 9.07
N SER A 49 -15.54 11.77 7.84
CA SER A 49 -16.96 11.75 7.44
C SER A 49 -17.51 10.33 7.35
N VAL A 50 -16.74 9.39 6.80
CA VAL A 50 -17.07 7.96 6.78
C VAL A 50 -17.12 7.41 8.21
N ALA A 51 -16.12 7.71 9.05
CA ALA A 51 -16.10 7.30 10.45
C ALA A 51 -17.32 7.77 11.24
N ARG A 52 -17.74 9.05 11.08
CA ARG A 52 -18.98 9.55 11.69
C ARG A 52 -20.19 8.76 11.25
N ALA A 53 -20.33 8.52 9.94
CA ALA A 53 -21.48 7.81 9.40
C ALA A 53 -21.55 6.35 9.86
N VAL A 54 -20.42 5.64 9.82
CA VAL A 54 -20.30 4.24 10.22
C VAL A 54 -20.57 4.06 11.71
N LEU A 55 -19.91 4.86 12.56
CA LEU A 55 -20.09 4.76 14.02
C LEU A 55 -21.51 5.19 14.44
N SER A 56 -22.07 6.22 13.83
CA SER A 56 -23.47 6.58 14.05
C SER A 56 -24.42 5.44 13.67
N ALA A 57 -24.22 4.80 12.51
CA ALA A 57 -25.00 3.64 12.08
C ALA A 57 -24.78 2.40 12.97
N ALA A 58 -23.67 2.34 13.72
CA ALA A 58 -23.40 1.33 14.74
C ALA A 58 -23.97 1.68 16.13
N GLY A 59 -24.58 2.85 16.30
CA GLY A 59 -25.03 3.36 17.61
C GLY A 59 -23.86 3.70 18.54
N ILE A 60 -22.77 4.23 17.99
CA ILE A 60 -21.52 4.58 18.68
C ILE A 60 -21.28 6.09 18.52
N THR A 61 -20.91 6.74 19.61
CA THR A 61 -20.53 8.16 19.58
C THR A 61 -19.05 8.28 19.22
N ALA A 62 -18.73 8.90 18.08
CA ALA A 62 -17.35 9.12 17.66
C ALA A 62 -16.73 10.32 18.40
N LYS A 63 -15.53 10.15 18.97
CA LYS A 63 -14.68 11.23 19.52
C LYS A 63 -13.38 11.28 18.74
N PHE A 64 -13.20 12.31 17.92
CA PHE A 64 -11.99 12.42 17.09
C PHE A 64 -10.82 12.97 17.90
N ALA A 65 -9.67 12.29 17.82
CA ALA A 65 -8.43 12.81 18.36
C ALA A 65 -7.98 14.04 17.54
N PRO A 66 -7.67 15.18 18.18
CA PRO A 66 -7.36 16.41 17.46
C PRO A 66 -6.05 16.36 16.66
N ARG A 67 -5.07 15.57 17.11
CA ARG A 67 -3.77 15.41 16.43
C ARG A 67 -3.70 14.20 15.49
N GLY A 68 -4.74 13.35 15.46
CA GLY A 68 -4.71 12.12 14.66
C GLY A 68 -3.56 11.18 15.03
N ILE A 69 -3.11 10.44 14.03
CA ILE A 69 -1.92 9.58 14.06
C ILE A 69 -0.95 10.17 13.05
N ASP A 70 0.31 10.36 13.47
CA ASP A 70 1.38 10.97 12.68
C ASP A 70 1.18 12.48 12.44
N ASP A 71 1.78 13.32 13.29
CA ASP A 71 1.56 14.78 13.35
C ASP A 71 2.67 15.62 12.70
N ASP A 72 3.61 15.01 11.98
CA ASP A 72 4.69 15.73 11.28
C ASP A 72 4.31 16.20 9.86
N GLY A 73 3.20 15.70 9.31
CA GLY A 73 2.68 16.09 7.99
C GLY A 73 3.45 15.52 6.80
N GLY A 74 4.35 14.57 7.02
CA GLY A 74 5.05 13.81 5.98
C GLY A 74 4.18 12.73 5.33
N ASP A 75 4.63 12.22 4.17
CA ASP A 75 4.09 11.02 3.51
C ASP A 75 5.00 9.80 3.77
N ASP A 76 5.84 9.88 4.82
CA ASP A 76 6.97 8.97 5.08
C ASP A 76 6.53 7.63 5.72
N GLY A 77 5.23 7.49 5.99
CA GLY A 77 4.61 6.28 6.51
C GLY A 77 4.82 6.07 8.02
N ILE A 78 3.84 5.44 8.66
CA ILE A 78 3.88 5.18 10.10
C ILE A 78 4.59 3.87 10.43
N SER A 79 5.50 3.89 11.40
CA SER A 79 6.11 2.65 11.91
C SER A 79 5.09 1.77 12.67
N ALA A 80 5.25 0.44 12.61
CA ALA A 80 4.38 -0.49 13.35
C ALA A 80 4.37 -0.23 14.87
N ARG A 81 5.50 0.24 15.43
CA ARG A 81 5.63 0.61 16.84
C ARG A 81 4.82 1.85 17.18
N GLU A 82 4.88 2.88 16.35
CA GLU A 82 4.14 4.13 16.53
C GLU A 82 2.63 3.91 16.34
N LEU A 83 2.26 3.09 15.35
CA LEU A 83 0.89 2.66 15.11
C LEU A 83 0.32 1.93 16.34
N SER A 84 1.09 0.99 16.89
CA SER A 84 0.73 0.27 18.12
C SER A 84 0.62 1.21 19.32
N ALA A 85 1.56 2.15 19.49
CA ALA A 85 1.54 3.13 20.57
C ALA A 85 0.30 4.05 20.49
N SER A 86 -0.08 4.46 19.29
CA SER A 86 -1.27 5.28 19.04
C SER A 86 -2.56 4.55 19.37
N LEU A 87 -2.68 3.28 18.99
CA LEU A 87 -3.83 2.43 19.33
C LEU A 87 -3.91 2.08 20.83
N GLN A 88 -2.77 2.00 21.52
CA GLN A 88 -2.76 1.78 22.97
C GLN A 88 -3.13 3.04 23.75
N ARG A 89 -2.70 4.23 23.28
CA ARG A 89 -2.77 5.46 24.09
C ARG A 89 -3.89 6.41 23.65
N ASN A 90 -4.10 6.59 22.35
CA ASN A 90 -4.81 7.76 21.82
C ASN A 90 -6.15 7.43 21.14
N CYS A 91 -6.28 6.24 20.57
CA CYS A 91 -7.39 5.88 19.69
C CYS A 91 -7.83 4.44 19.93
N ASP A 92 -9.13 4.14 19.81
CA ASP A 92 -9.61 2.76 19.81
C ASP A 92 -9.72 2.21 18.38
N VAL A 93 -9.86 3.11 17.40
CA VAL A 93 -9.91 2.79 15.97
C VAL A 93 -9.27 3.91 15.14
N ILE A 94 -8.70 3.52 14.01
CA ILE A 94 -8.13 4.40 12.99
C ILE A 94 -9.04 4.32 11.77
N ALA A 95 -9.50 5.47 11.30
CA ALA A 95 -10.12 5.61 9.99
C ALA A 95 -9.08 6.18 9.01
N GLY A 96 -9.19 5.79 7.75
CA GLY A 96 -8.25 6.15 6.68
C GLY A 96 -7.15 5.13 6.43
N PHE A 97 -7.08 4.01 7.16
CA PHE A 97 -5.89 3.14 7.09
C PHE A 97 -5.74 2.47 5.71
N PRO A 98 -4.62 2.66 4.99
CA PRO A 98 -4.41 2.10 3.67
C PRO A 98 -3.98 0.63 3.78
N ARG A 99 -4.56 -0.23 2.95
CA ARG A 99 -4.26 -1.68 2.89
C ARG A 99 -4.01 -2.13 1.46
N SER A 100 -2.98 -2.95 1.26
CA SER A 100 -2.65 -3.59 -0.02
C SER A 100 -2.28 -5.06 0.18
N SER A 101 -2.81 -5.93 -0.66
CA SER A 101 -2.50 -7.37 -0.61
C SER A 101 -1.02 -7.71 -0.79
N VAL A 102 -0.22 -6.79 -1.32
CA VAL A 102 1.21 -7.00 -1.63
C VAL A 102 2.13 -6.15 -0.76
N ALA A 103 1.67 -4.99 -0.28
CA ALA A 103 2.51 -4.05 0.46
C ALA A 103 2.22 -4.01 1.98
N ASP A 104 1.23 -4.76 2.47
CA ASP A 104 0.92 -4.81 3.90
C ASP A 104 2.07 -5.49 4.67
N GLY A 105 2.53 -4.86 5.76
CA GLY A 105 3.49 -5.47 6.68
C GLY A 105 2.89 -6.70 7.37
N SER A 106 3.62 -7.83 7.37
CA SER A 106 3.16 -9.15 7.81
C SER A 106 2.92 -9.31 9.32
N ASP A 107 3.31 -8.32 10.15
CA ASP A 107 3.49 -8.54 11.59
C ASP A 107 2.58 -7.67 12.48
N SER A 108 1.57 -7.01 11.91
CA SER A 108 0.65 -6.20 12.72
C SER A 108 -0.43 -7.09 13.35
N HIS A 109 -0.50 -7.17 14.68
CA HIS A 109 -1.61 -7.78 15.44
C HIS A 109 -2.92 -6.97 15.36
N LEU A 110 -3.12 -6.24 14.27
CA LEU A 110 -4.26 -5.35 14.08
C LEU A 110 -5.43 -6.09 13.44
N LEU A 111 -6.62 -5.60 13.77
CA LEU A 111 -7.88 -6.01 13.15
C LEU A 111 -8.29 -4.95 12.14
N PHE A 112 -8.82 -5.40 11.00
CA PHE A 112 -9.20 -4.53 9.88
C PHE A 112 -10.67 -4.76 9.50
N SER A 113 -11.37 -3.69 9.19
CA SER A 113 -12.73 -3.76 8.63
C SER A 113 -12.73 -4.15 7.17
N GLY A 114 -13.93 -4.45 6.66
CA GLY A 114 -14.17 -4.37 5.22
C GLY A 114 -13.83 -2.98 4.66
N SER A 115 -13.39 -2.94 3.40
CA SER A 115 -13.08 -1.70 2.68
C SER A 115 -14.30 -0.79 2.54
N TYR A 116 -14.11 0.51 2.80
CA TYR A 116 -15.11 1.53 2.53
C TYR A 116 -14.79 2.38 1.30
N LEU A 117 -13.54 2.39 0.84
CA LEU A 117 -13.14 2.99 -0.43
C LEU A 117 -12.02 2.16 -1.06
N HIS A 118 -12.25 1.66 -2.27
CA HIS A 118 -11.17 1.17 -3.13
C HIS A 118 -10.45 2.35 -3.76
N SER A 119 -9.12 2.34 -3.65
CA SER A 119 -8.22 3.40 -4.07
C SER A 119 -6.96 2.78 -4.66
N GLY A 120 -5.94 3.58 -4.93
CA GLY A 120 -4.68 3.08 -5.43
C GLY A 120 -3.73 4.17 -5.84
N TYR A 121 -2.53 3.72 -6.23
CA TYR A 121 -1.60 4.57 -6.95
C TYR A 121 -1.98 4.55 -8.43
N VAL A 122 -2.03 5.73 -9.03
CA VAL A 122 -2.49 5.95 -10.40
C VAL A 122 -1.40 6.60 -11.22
N SER A 123 -1.43 6.35 -12.52
CA SER A 123 -0.62 7.07 -13.49
C SER A 123 -1.43 8.27 -13.99
N VAL A 124 -0.91 9.48 -13.83
CA VAL A 124 -1.63 10.73 -14.08
C VAL A 124 -0.88 11.59 -15.09
N THR A 125 -1.60 12.20 -16.02
CA THR A 125 -1.06 13.20 -16.95
C THR A 125 -1.94 14.45 -16.96
N LEU A 126 -1.37 15.61 -17.29
CA LEU A 126 -2.12 16.85 -17.43
C LEU A 126 -2.99 16.80 -18.70
N ARG A 127 -4.22 17.32 -18.64
CA ARG A 127 -5.16 17.37 -19.77
C ARG A 127 -5.35 18.80 -20.27
N GLY A 128 -5.42 18.98 -21.59
CA GLY A 128 -5.79 20.25 -22.24
C GLY A 128 -4.60 21.06 -22.77
N ALA A 129 -4.82 22.34 -23.11
CA ALA A 129 -3.82 23.19 -23.77
C ALA A 129 -2.49 23.35 -23.00
N HIS A 130 -2.50 23.12 -21.69
CA HIS A 130 -1.29 23.14 -20.86
C HIS A 130 -0.44 21.87 -21.01
N ALA A 131 -1.00 20.75 -21.48
CA ALA A 131 -0.24 19.55 -21.81
C ALA A 131 0.59 19.73 -23.10
N ALA A 132 0.14 20.59 -24.02
CA ALA A 132 0.80 20.86 -25.29
C ALA A 132 2.01 21.80 -25.17
N ASN A 133 2.11 22.57 -24.08
CA ASN A 133 3.17 23.56 -23.85
C ASN A 133 4.29 23.07 -22.92
N THR A 134 4.28 21.78 -22.57
CA THR A 134 5.29 21.17 -21.68
C THR A 134 6.17 20.15 -22.42
N PRO A 135 6.94 20.53 -23.45
CA PRO A 135 7.96 19.65 -23.99
C PRO A 135 9.17 19.70 -23.06
N VAL A 136 9.15 18.93 -21.98
CA VAL A 136 10.38 18.58 -21.26
C VAL A 136 10.70 17.14 -21.59
N THR A 137 10.87 16.84 -22.88
CA THR A 137 11.67 15.68 -23.24
C THR A 137 13.10 16.06 -22.89
N ALA A 138 13.69 15.32 -21.96
CA ALA A 138 15.11 15.51 -21.70
C ALA A 138 15.91 15.25 -22.99
N PRO A 139 17.11 15.84 -23.15
CA PRO A 139 17.93 15.65 -24.36
C PRO A 139 18.22 14.18 -24.70
N ASP A 140 18.10 13.28 -23.72
CA ASP A 140 18.27 11.84 -23.84
C ASP A 140 17.01 11.08 -24.29
N GLY A 141 15.89 11.78 -24.55
CA GLY A 141 14.63 11.19 -25.00
C GLY A 141 13.80 10.51 -23.90
N LYS A 142 14.22 10.57 -22.62
CA LYS A 142 13.49 9.97 -21.50
C LYS A 142 12.33 10.84 -21.03
N ILE A 143 11.25 10.21 -20.56
CA ILE A 143 10.14 10.90 -19.90
C ILE A 143 10.46 11.14 -18.43
N THR A 144 10.07 12.28 -17.90
CA THR A 144 10.14 12.59 -16.47
C THR A 144 8.84 12.18 -15.80
N ILE A 145 8.95 11.29 -14.81
CA ILE A 145 7.84 10.77 -14.01
C ILE A 145 8.00 11.30 -12.59
N ALA A 146 7.04 12.09 -12.11
CA ALA A 146 6.99 12.48 -10.72
C ALA A 146 6.49 11.34 -9.84
N ALA A 147 7.07 11.17 -8.66
CA ALA A 147 6.62 10.19 -7.68
C ALA A 147 6.95 10.66 -6.27
N THR A 148 6.10 10.32 -5.29
CA THR A 148 6.38 10.67 -3.90
C THR A 148 7.48 9.79 -3.33
N TRP A 149 8.49 10.42 -2.75
CA TRP A 149 9.58 9.79 -1.99
C TRP A 149 9.05 8.95 -0.83
N SER A 150 9.77 7.89 -0.47
CA SER A 150 9.47 6.98 0.64
C SER A 150 8.05 6.40 0.63
N SER A 151 7.47 6.27 -0.57
CA SER A 151 6.10 5.79 -0.75
C SER A 151 6.04 4.69 -1.80
N PRO A 152 4.94 3.90 -1.85
CA PRO A 152 4.68 3.01 -2.97
C PRO A 152 4.74 3.69 -4.35
N SER A 153 4.49 5.01 -4.45
CA SER A 153 4.66 5.75 -5.70
C SER A 153 6.07 5.57 -6.27
N GLN A 154 7.09 5.68 -5.41
CA GLN A 154 8.49 5.50 -5.79
C GLN A 154 8.75 4.06 -6.22
N LEU A 155 8.28 3.06 -5.46
CA LEU A 155 8.44 1.65 -5.82
C LEU A 155 7.84 1.32 -7.19
N ILE A 156 6.68 1.90 -7.49
CA ILE A 156 6.00 1.74 -8.78
C ILE A 156 6.73 2.51 -9.89
N ALA A 157 7.28 3.69 -9.56
CA ALA A 157 8.07 4.48 -10.50
C ALA A 157 9.35 3.75 -10.92
N VAL A 158 10.06 3.10 -10.01
CA VAL A 158 11.26 2.31 -10.30
C VAL A 158 11.01 1.15 -11.28
N GLN A 159 9.77 0.66 -11.37
CA GLN A 159 9.39 -0.37 -12.35
C GLN A 159 9.22 0.17 -13.78
N GLN A 160 9.18 1.50 -13.95
CA GLN A 160 8.99 2.13 -15.25
C GLN A 160 10.30 2.14 -16.05
N LYS A 161 10.17 1.85 -17.35
CA LYS A 161 11.30 1.82 -18.28
C LYS A 161 11.47 3.18 -18.97
N ASN A 162 12.72 3.50 -19.35
CA ASN A 162 13.06 4.69 -20.14
C ASN A 162 12.55 6.02 -19.53
N ALA A 163 12.74 6.18 -18.21
CA ALA A 163 12.26 7.32 -17.46
C ALA A 163 13.35 7.95 -16.60
N ARG A 164 13.15 9.23 -16.26
CA ARG A 164 13.79 9.96 -15.16
C ARG A 164 12.74 10.17 -14.06
N PHE A 165 13.15 10.19 -12.80
CA PHE A 165 12.21 10.37 -11.69
C PHE A 165 12.38 11.73 -11.01
N ASP A 166 11.28 12.49 -10.92
CA ASP A 166 11.17 13.72 -10.13
C ASP A 166 10.57 13.32 -8.77
N LEU A 167 11.43 13.13 -7.76
CA LEU A 167 11.00 12.62 -6.46
C LEU A 167 10.60 13.78 -5.55
N GLU A 168 9.35 13.75 -5.12
CA GLU A 168 8.73 14.80 -4.33
C GLU A 168 8.50 14.35 -2.89
N THR A 169 8.55 15.27 -1.94
CA THR A 169 8.41 14.92 -0.52
C THR A 169 6.96 14.71 -0.08
N THR A 170 5.97 15.12 -0.89
CA THR A 170 4.55 14.90 -0.60
C THR A 170 3.78 14.54 -1.85
N SER A 171 2.69 13.78 -1.67
CA SER A 171 1.78 13.47 -2.78
C SER A 171 1.12 14.72 -3.41
N GLU A 172 1.00 15.83 -2.67
CA GLU A 172 0.54 17.11 -3.25
C GLU A 172 1.58 17.68 -4.23
N LEU A 173 2.85 17.72 -3.83
CA LEU A 173 3.94 18.20 -4.68
C LEU A 173 4.13 17.31 -5.92
N THR A 174 3.89 16.00 -5.79
CA THR A 174 3.86 15.05 -6.92
C THR A 174 2.82 15.43 -7.98
N VAL A 175 1.61 15.84 -7.57
CA VAL A 175 0.58 16.33 -8.51
C VAL A 175 0.94 17.73 -9.04
N ASP A 176 1.50 18.59 -8.20
CA ASP A 176 1.95 19.92 -8.57
C ASP A 176 3.07 19.92 -9.64
N ALA A 177 3.95 18.92 -9.61
CA ALA A 177 4.98 18.71 -10.63
C ALA A 177 4.39 18.56 -12.04
N LEU A 178 3.22 17.93 -12.18
CA LEU A 178 2.48 17.89 -13.44
C LEU A 178 1.90 19.26 -13.79
N ALA A 179 1.24 19.90 -12.83
CA ALA A 179 0.56 21.19 -13.04
C ALA A 179 1.53 22.31 -13.45
N LYS A 180 2.77 22.26 -12.95
CA LYS A 180 3.86 23.19 -13.28
C LYS A 180 4.72 22.75 -14.46
N GLY A 181 4.44 21.57 -15.02
CA GLY A 181 5.15 21.04 -16.18
C GLY A 181 6.58 20.57 -15.91
N ARG A 182 6.92 20.28 -14.65
CA ARG A 182 8.22 19.68 -14.28
C ARG A 182 8.29 18.19 -14.62
N ALA A 183 7.15 17.51 -14.60
CA ALA A 183 7.00 16.13 -15.03
C ALA A 183 5.92 15.97 -16.10
N GLN A 184 6.08 14.98 -16.99
CA GLN A 184 5.08 14.67 -18.02
C GLN A 184 4.00 13.72 -17.49
N ARG A 185 4.38 12.89 -16.51
CA ARG A 185 3.52 11.89 -15.87
C ARG A 185 3.81 11.87 -14.38
N ALA A 186 2.83 11.52 -13.57
CA ALA A 186 3.04 11.23 -12.16
C ALA A 186 2.50 9.84 -11.82
N ILE A 187 3.20 9.15 -10.93
CA ILE A 187 2.64 8.01 -10.20
C ILE A 187 2.37 8.51 -8.79
N VAL A 188 1.10 8.49 -8.39
CA VAL A 188 0.68 9.18 -7.16
C VAL A 188 -0.54 8.52 -6.54
N TRP A 189 -0.69 8.67 -5.23
CA TRP A 189 -1.87 8.28 -4.47
C TRP A 189 -3.12 9.00 -4.98
N TYR A 190 -4.14 8.26 -5.45
CA TYR A 190 -5.30 8.87 -6.11
C TYR A 190 -6.06 9.92 -5.27
N PRO A 191 -6.26 9.76 -3.95
CA PRO A 191 -6.83 10.81 -3.10
C PRO A 191 -6.08 12.14 -3.17
N ALA A 192 -4.76 12.15 -3.44
CA ALA A 192 -4.02 13.39 -3.67
C ALA A 192 -4.48 14.10 -4.95
N VAL A 193 -4.77 13.36 -6.03
CA VAL A 193 -5.32 13.92 -7.27
C VAL A 193 -6.69 14.55 -7.02
N VAL A 194 -7.54 13.89 -6.23
CA VAL A 194 -8.87 14.39 -5.85
C VAL A 194 -8.75 15.67 -5.01
N ALA A 195 -7.93 15.65 -3.96
CA ALA A 195 -7.68 16.80 -3.09
C ALA A 195 -7.09 17.98 -3.89
N TYR A 196 -6.10 17.73 -4.75
CA TYR A 196 -5.48 18.75 -5.58
C TYR A 196 -6.49 19.39 -6.53
N ARG A 197 -7.37 18.62 -7.18
CA ARG A 197 -8.45 19.15 -8.04
C ARG A 197 -9.45 19.99 -7.26
N HIS A 198 -9.76 19.63 -6.00
CA HIS A 198 -10.63 20.45 -5.17
C HIS A 198 -10.01 21.82 -4.84
N ALA A 199 -8.70 21.86 -4.58
CA ALA A 199 -7.96 23.11 -4.38
C ALA A 199 -7.72 23.89 -5.69
N HIS A 200 -7.64 23.19 -6.83
CA HIS A 200 -7.27 23.74 -8.14
C HIS A 200 -8.30 23.33 -9.21
N PRO A 201 -9.53 23.88 -9.20
CA PRO A 201 -10.63 23.44 -10.06
C PRO A 201 -10.37 23.64 -11.57
N GLN A 202 -9.46 24.54 -11.93
CA GLN A 202 -9.00 24.77 -13.30
C GLN A 202 -8.07 23.68 -13.85
N GLN A 203 -7.44 22.90 -12.97
CA GLN A 203 -6.51 21.84 -13.36
C GLN A 203 -7.28 20.56 -13.68
N HIS A 204 -6.98 19.97 -14.83
CA HIS A 204 -7.62 18.75 -15.29
C HIS A 204 -6.55 17.71 -15.59
N PHE A 205 -6.84 16.48 -15.17
CA PHE A 205 -5.89 15.38 -15.30
C PHE A 205 -6.57 14.17 -15.94
N ASP A 206 -5.84 13.51 -16.83
CA ASP A 206 -6.13 12.14 -17.24
C ASP A 206 -5.58 11.18 -16.18
N VAL A 207 -6.38 10.19 -15.80
CA VAL A 207 -6.01 9.20 -14.79
C VAL A 207 -6.08 7.83 -15.44
N ALA A 208 -5.03 7.05 -15.24
CA ALA A 208 -4.88 5.69 -15.73
C ALA A 208 -4.40 4.76 -14.61
N VAL A 209 -4.51 3.45 -14.83
CA VAL A 209 -3.94 2.43 -13.95
C VAL A 209 -2.42 2.63 -13.90
N ALA A 210 -1.82 2.57 -12.71
CA ALA A 210 -0.38 2.38 -12.60
C ALA A 210 -0.10 0.87 -12.66
N GLU A 211 0.63 0.42 -13.69
CA GLU A 211 0.92 -0.99 -13.90
C GLU A 211 1.92 -1.49 -12.86
N SER A 212 1.41 -1.95 -11.71
CA SER A 212 2.22 -2.57 -10.66
C SER A 212 1.34 -3.29 -9.64
N PRO A 213 1.80 -4.42 -9.07
CA PRO A 213 1.12 -5.07 -7.96
C PRO A 213 1.03 -4.18 -6.71
N TYR A 214 1.92 -3.19 -6.57
CA TYR A 214 1.87 -2.22 -5.46
C TYR A 214 0.87 -1.08 -5.68
N ALA A 215 0.10 -1.08 -6.77
CA ALA A 215 -0.82 0.02 -7.09
C ALA A 215 -2.23 -0.16 -6.51
N ASP A 216 -2.62 -1.37 -6.09
CA ASP A 216 -3.97 -1.67 -5.59
C ASP A 216 -4.07 -1.51 -4.08
N TRP A 217 -5.01 -0.66 -3.64
CA TRP A 217 -5.19 -0.32 -2.24
C TRP A 217 -6.66 -0.16 -1.84
N ASN A 218 -6.90 -0.29 -0.54
CA ASN A 218 -8.20 -0.07 0.08
C ASN A 218 -8.04 0.79 1.32
N LEU A 219 -8.99 1.69 1.54
CA LEU A 219 -9.13 2.38 2.81
C LEU A 219 -10.07 1.61 3.73
N VAL A 220 -9.59 1.30 4.92
CA VAL A 220 -10.29 0.50 5.94
C VAL A 220 -10.27 1.20 7.30
N PHE A 221 -11.00 0.65 8.26
CA PHE A 221 -10.76 0.91 9.67
C PHE A 221 -9.73 -0.09 10.19
N ALA A 222 -8.79 0.37 11.02
CA ALA A 222 -7.82 -0.47 11.72
C ALA A 222 -7.99 -0.31 13.24
N SER A 223 -7.85 -1.40 13.99
CA SER A 223 -7.96 -1.39 15.45
C SER A 223 -7.04 -2.44 16.09
N GLY A 224 -6.82 -2.35 17.40
CA GLY A 224 -5.95 -3.29 18.12
C GLY A 224 -6.52 -4.72 18.23
N PRO A 225 -5.74 -5.70 18.70
CA PRO A 225 -6.16 -7.09 18.75
C PRO A 225 -7.37 -7.37 19.67
N ASP A 226 -7.62 -6.54 20.69
CA ASP A 226 -8.68 -6.76 21.69
C ASP A 226 -10.00 -6.01 21.39
N THR A 227 -10.21 -5.62 20.12
CA THR A 227 -11.37 -4.81 19.70
C THR A 227 -12.38 -5.58 18.84
N GLN A 228 -12.36 -6.92 18.83
CA GLN A 228 -13.24 -7.75 17.98
C GLN A 228 -14.73 -7.36 18.06
N PRO A 229 -15.32 -7.07 19.25
CA PRO A 229 -16.72 -6.64 19.31
C PRO A 229 -16.97 -5.29 18.64
N LEU A 230 -16.02 -4.35 18.73
CA LEU A 230 -16.08 -3.05 18.05
C LEU A 230 -15.94 -3.24 16.54
N GLN A 231 -14.95 -4.02 16.12
CA GLN A 231 -14.70 -4.38 14.72
C GLN A 231 -15.95 -4.97 14.07
N LYS A 232 -16.58 -5.96 14.71
CA LYS A 232 -17.83 -6.55 14.23
C LYS A 232 -18.95 -5.51 14.05
N ARG A 233 -19.12 -4.57 14.99
CA ARG A 233 -20.14 -3.52 14.87
C ARG A 233 -19.85 -2.56 13.71
N ILE A 234 -18.58 -2.25 13.47
CA ILE A 234 -18.14 -1.44 12.33
C ILE A 234 -18.46 -2.17 11.01
N ASP A 235 -18.14 -3.46 10.91
CA ASP A 235 -18.41 -4.26 9.70
C ASP A 235 -19.91 -4.43 9.42
N ASP A 236 -20.72 -4.66 10.45
CA ASP A 236 -22.17 -4.72 10.33
C ASP A 236 -22.75 -3.37 9.85
N ALA A 237 -22.21 -2.25 10.35
CA ALA A 237 -22.62 -0.90 9.93
C ALA A 237 -22.16 -0.57 8.50
N LEU A 238 -20.94 -0.93 8.12
CA LEU A 238 -20.44 -0.80 6.75
C LEU A 238 -21.30 -1.59 5.77
N THR A 239 -21.67 -2.82 6.13
CA THR A 239 -22.56 -3.66 5.32
C THR A 239 -23.92 -3.00 5.10
N ARG A 240 -24.52 -2.42 6.16
CA ARG A 240 -25.77 -1.66 6.04
C ARG A 240 -25.62 -0.45 5.12
N LEU A 241 -24.63 0.40 5.35
CA LEU A 241 -24.38 1.60 4.54
C LEU A 241 -24.04 1.29 3.08
N ARG A 242 -23.42 0.13 2.83
CA ARG A 242 -23.19 -0.35 1.46
C ARG A 242 -24.50 -0.78 0.81
N SER A 243 -25.34 -1.53 1.53
CA SER A 243 -26.62 -2.05 1.01
C SER A 243 -27.65 -0.97 0.68
N ASP A 244 -27.65 0.15 1.41
CA ASP A 244 -28.59 1.26 1.19
C ASP A 244 -28.01 2.40 0.33
N GLY A 245 -26.79 2.22 -0.19
CA GLY A 245 -26.12 3.17 -1.08
C GLY A 245 -25.54 4.42 -0.39
N ARG A 246 -25.71 4.59 0.92
CA ARG A 246 -25.17 5.75 1.65
C ARG A 246 -23.65 5.78 1.63
N LEU A 247 -23.00 4.61 1.68
CA LEU A 247 -21.55 4.54 1.58
C LEU A 247 -21.07 5.05 0.21
N ALA A 248 -21.71 4.61 -0.88
CA ALA A 248 -21.38 5.07 -2.22
C ALA A 248 -21.64 6.57 -2.40
N ALA A 249 -22.66 7.13 -1.73
CA ALA A 249 -22.92 8.57 -1.75
C ALA A 249 -21.81 9.36 -1.02
N LEU A 250 -21.32 8.86 0.11
CA LEU A 250 -20.23 9.48 0.88
C LEU A 250 -18.90 9.47 0.12
N THR A 251 -18.63 8.39 -0.62
CA THR A 251 -17.32 8.17 -1.27
C THR A 251 -17.30 8.54 -2.74
N ARG A 252 -18.42 8.95 -3.34
CA ARG A 252 -18.56 9.16 -4.79
C ARG A 252 -17.48 10.06 -5.40
N ASN A 253 -17.16 11.17 -4.75
CA ASN A 253 -16.19 12.15 -5.26
C ASN A 253 -14.73 11.70 -5.09
N TRP A 254 -14.52 10.60 -4.37
CA TRP A 254 -13.21 10.01 -4.07
C TRP A 254 -13.01 8.65 -4.73
N ALA A 255 -14.05 8.11 -5.36
CA ALA A 255 -13.98 6.83 -6.05
C ALA A 255 -13.06 6.94 -7.28
N LEU A 256 -12.26 5.90 -7.50
CA LEU A 256 -11.53 5.74 -8.75
C LEU A 256 -12.53 5.73 -9.92
N PRO A 257 -12.16 6.30 -11.09
CA PRO A 257 -12.94 6.15 -12.31
C PRO A 257 -13.21 4.66 -12.58
N THR A 258 -14.45 4.33 -12.98
CA THR A 258 -14.90 2.94 -13.19
C THR A 258 -14.04 2.16 -14.18
N THR A 259 -13.47 2.85 -15.18
CA THR A 259 -12.54 2.27 -16.17
C THR A 259 -11.25 1.74 -15.54
N ILE A 260 -10.81 2.32 -14.42
CA ILE A 260 -9.59 1.96 -13.70
C ILE A 260 -9.91 0.87 -12.68
N ALA A 261 -10.99 1.04 -11.91
CA ALA A 261 -11.40 0.09 -10.87
C ALA A 261 -11.66 -1.33 -11.40
N SER A 262 -12.13 -1.49 -12.65
CA SER A 262 -12.34 -2.81 -13.26
C SER A 262 -11.05 -3.49 -13.74
N GLY A 263 -10.01 -2.74 -14.12
CA GLY A 263 -8.72 -3.29 -14.58
C GLY A 263 -7.89 -3.87 -13.43
N SER A 264 -7.93 -3.22 -12.26
CA SER A 264 -7.28 -3.70 -11.03
C SER A 264 -7.88 -5.04 -10.55
N ALA A 265 -9.19 -5.21 -10.68
CA ALA A 265 -9.89 -6.44 -10.28
C ALA A 265 -9.53 -7.67 -11.16
N THR A 266 -9.29 -7.46 -12.47
CA THR A 266 -8.88 -8.55 -13.37
C THR A 266 -7.46 -9.04 -13.10
N ALA A 267 -6.52 -8.15 -12.76
CA ALA A 267 -5.17 -8.53 -12.35
C ALA A 267 -5.15 -9.25 -10.98
N ALA A 268 -5.98 -8.81 -10.03
CA ALA A 268 -6.13 -9.48 -8.75
C ALA A 268 -6.78 -10.88 -8.88
N SER A 269 -7.70 -11.08 -9.82
CA SER A 269 -8.40 -12.36 -10.02
C SER A 269 -7.50 -13.50 -10.53
N THR A 270 -6.41 -13.18 -11.23
CA THR A 270 -5.41 -14.17 -11.67
C THR A 270 -4.54 -14.67 -10.51
N HIS A 271 -4.35 -13.84 -9.48
CA HIS A 271 -3.66 -14.20 -8.24
C HIS A 271 -4.60 -14.77 -7.15
N ALA A 272 -5.91 -14.48 -7.22
CA ALA A 272 -6.89 -14.96 -6.25
C ALA A 272 -7.09 -16.50 -6.23
N ASN A 273 -6.66 -17.21 -7.27
CA ASN A 273 -6.71 -18.67 -7.32
C ASN A 273 -5.57 -19.38 -6.55
N LEU A 274 -4.64 -18.63 -5.93
CA LEU A 274 -3.52 -19.20 -5.17
C LEU A 274 -3.39 -18.72 -3.72
N ALA A 275 -4.28 -17.86 -3.22
CA ALA A 275 -4.24 -17.41 -1.82
C ALA A 275 -5.64 -17.11 -1.27
N ARG A 276 -6.41 -18.17 -0.97
CA ARG A 276 -7.42 -18.08 0.09
C ARG A 276 -6.72 -18.39 1.40
N TYR A 277 -6.29 -17.35 2.11
CA TYR A 277 -5.79 -17.46 3.47
C TYR A 277 -6.94 -18.00 4.35
N LEU A 278 -6.83 -19.26 4.77
CA LEU A 278 -7.72 -19.89 5.74
C LEU A 278 -6.93 -20.02 7.04
N ASP A 279 -7.05 -19.02 7.93
CA ASP A 279 -6.57 -19.15 9.30
C ASP A 279 -7.62 -19.87 10.15
N GLY A 280 -7.35 -21.14 10.47
CA GLY A 280 -8.12 -21.95 11.42
C GLY A 280 -7.60 -23.39 11.50
N PRO A 281 -7.59 -24.04 12.69
CA PRO A 281 -7.01 -25.37 12.84
C PRO A 281 -7.92 -26.42 12.17
N ILE A 282 -7.42 -27.11 11.15
CA ILE A 282 -8.18 -28.14 10.43
C ILE A 282 -7.93 -29.51 11.07
N GLN A 283 -9.01 -30.09 11.59
CA GLN A 283 -9.09 -31.48 11.99
C GLN A 283 -9.12 -32.36 10.74
N ALA A 284 -8.15 -33.28 10.59
CA ALA A 284 -8.09 -34.18 9.45
C ALA A 284 -9.23 -35.20 9.49
N SER A 285 -9.89 -35.44 8.35
CA SER A 285 -10.61 -36.69 8.11
C SER A 285 -10.55 -37.12 6.65
N PRO A 286 -10.58 -38.44 6.38
CA PRO A 286 -10.07 -39.04 5.15
C PRO A 286 -11.18 -39.53 4.21
N ARG A 287 -10.89 -39.53 2.90
CA ARG A 287 -11.39 -40.44 1.84
C ARG A 287 -10.86 -39.89 0.51
N ALA A 288 -9.86 -40.50 -0.10
CA ALA A 288 -9.95 -41.69 -0.95
C ALA A 288 -10.91 -41.47 -2.13
N ASP A 289 -10.34 -41.19 -3.31
CA ASP A 289 -10.86 -41.77 -4.54
C ASP A 289 -9.73 -42.06 -5.52
N LEU A 290 -9.78 -43.31 -5.99
CA LEU A 290 -8.84 -44.01 -6.84
C LEU A 290 -9.12 -43.68 -8.30
N TRP A 291 -8.10 -43.29 -9.05
CA TRP A 291 -8.03 -43.59 -10.49
C TRP A 291 -6.67 -44.17 -10.84
N ARG A 292 -6.68 -45.47 -11.17
CA ARG A 292 -5.58 -46.19 -11.81
C ARG A 292 -5.59 -45.86 -13.30
N VAL A 293 -4.48 -45.33 -13.82
CA VAL A 293 -4.14 -45.45 -15.24
C VAL A 293 -2.80 -46.18 -15.32
N GLY A 294 -2.81 -47.32 -16.01
CA GLY A 294 -1.66 -48.20 -16.13
C GLY A 294 -0.71 -47.78 -17.25
N GLY A 295 0.59 -48.01 -17.00
CA GLY A 295 1.54 -48.48 -18.00
C GLY A 295 2.21 -47.45 -18.90
N MET A 296 3.22 -46.74 -18.39
CA MET A 296 4.37 -46.30 -19.19
C MET A 296 5.67 -46.34 -18.34
N PRO A 297 6.82 -46.76 -18.92
CA PRO A 297 8.06 -46.92 -18.18
C PRO A 297 8.64 -45.57 -17.75
N ALA A 298 9.10 -45.53 -16.49
CA ALA A 298 9.80 -44.40 -15.91
C ALA A 298 11.17 -44.21 -16.57
N ALA A 299 11.24 -43.36 -17.59
CA ALA A 299 12.46 -42.67 -17.98
C ALA A 299 12.29 -41.20 -17.61
N GLY A 300 12.93 -40.80 -16.50
CA GLY A 300 12.94 -39.42 -16.02
C GLY A 300 13.65 -38.50 -17.02
N GLY A 301 12.87 -37.90 -17.92
CA GLY A 301 13.29 -36.77 -18.74
C GLY A 301 12.49 -35.55 -18.34
N PHE A 302 13.09 -34.67 -17.53
CA PHE A 302 12.51 -33.34 -17.31
C PHE A 302 12.59 -32.56 -18.61
N ILE A 303 11.43 -32.12 -19.13
CA ILE A 303 11.38 -31.05 -20.12
C ILE A 303 11.86 -29.79 -19.40
N LYS A 304 13.12 -29.41 -19.60
CA LYS A 304 13.62 -28.10 -19.20
C LYS A 304 12.96 -27.06 -20.11
N VAL A 305 11.92 -26.41 -19.60
CA VAL A 305 11.52 -25.10 -20.13
C VAL A 305 12.61 -24.12 -19.67
N ALA A 306 13.50 -23.74 -20.58
CA ALA A 306 14.48 -22.70 -20.32
C ALA A 306 13.74 -21.37 -20.16
N ALA A 307 13.57 -20.89 -18.93
CA ALA A 307 13.34 -19.48 -18.68
C ALA A 307 14.70 -18.77 -18.86
N THR A 308 15.00 -18.34 -20.09
CA THR A 308 16.14 -17.48 -20.35
C THR A 308 15.83 -16.05 -19.91
N THR A 309 15.97 -15.79 -18.62
CA THR A 309 16.49 -14.51 -18.14
C THR A 309 17.71 -14.85 -17.31
N GLU A 310 18.84 -15.06 -18.00
CA GLU A 310 20.12 -15.20 -17.31
C GLU A 310 20.37 -13.89 -16.54
N THR A 311 20.57 -13.99 -15.24
CA THR A 311 21.11 -12.89 -14.44
C THR A 311 22.34 -12.33 -15.17
N PRO A 312 22.43 -11.00 -15.34
CA PRO A 312 23.58 -10.44 -16.04
C PRO A 312 24.87 -10.76 -15.25
N SER A 313 25.91 -11.18 -15.98
CA SER A 313 27.21 -11.50 -15.38
C SER A 313 27.90 -10.23 -14.89
N PHE A 314 28.60 -10.34 -13.76
CA PHE A 314 29.48 -9.32 -13.18
C PHE A 314 30.74 -10.01 -12.63
N ASP A 315 31.88 -9.33 -12.59
CA ASP A 315 33.13 -9.92 -12.10
C ASP A 315 33.48 -9.44 -10.67
N HIS A 316 34.51 -10.04 -10.08
CA HIS A 316 34.95 -9.72 -8.72
C HIS A 316 35.57 -8.32 -8.61
N ASP A 317 36.23 -7.83 -9.66
CA ASP A 317 36.87 -6.50 -9.64
C ASP A 317 35.79 -5.41 -9.51
N GLN A 318 34.65 -5.60 -10.18
CA GLN A 318 33.48 -4.72 -10.04
C GLN A 318 32.89 -4.76 -8.63
N VAL A 319 32.83 -5.93 -7.99
CA VAL A 319 32.35 -6.03 -6.60
C VAL A 319 33.27 -5.25 -5.67
N THR A 320 34.59 -5.42 -5.79
CA THR A 320 35.56 -4.71 -4.94
C THR A 320 35.50 -3.20 -5.18
N HIS A 321 35.46 -2.75 -6.43
CA HIS A 321 35.36 -1.32 -6.73
C HIS A 321 34.01 -0.73 -6.27
N GLY A 322 32.91 -1.46 -6.49
CA GLY A 322 31.57 -1.09 -6.03
C GLY A 322 31.48 -0.95 -4.52
N GLU A 323 32.15 -1.80 -3.75
CA GLU A 323 32.23 -1.70 -2.29
C GLU A 323 32.90 -0.39 -1.82
N HIS A 324 33.99 0.00 -2.49
CA HIS A 324 34.66 1.28 -2.23
C HIS A 324 33.74 2.47 -2.53
N LEU A 325 33.12 2.48 -3.72
CA LEU A 325 32.14 3.51 -4.10
C LEU A 325 30.97 3.59 -3.11
N TYR A 326 30.49 2.43 -2.65
CA TYR A 326 29.41 2.35 -1.68
C TYR A 326 29.79 2.98 -0.35
N THR A 327 30.98 2.65 0.17
CA THR A 327 31.49 3.20 1.44
C THR A 327 31.62 4.72 1.35
N ASP A 328 32.14 5.24 0.24
CA ASP A 328 32.40 6.67 0.07
C ASP A 328 31.13 7.51 -0.13
N SER A 329 30.13 6.98 -0.84
CA SER A 329 28.97 7.77 -1.28
C SER A 329 27.60 7.32 -0.74
N CYS A 330 27.45 6.08 -0.31
CA CYS A 330 26.14 5.47 -0.04
C CYS A 330 25.95 5.10 1.44
N ALA A 331 27.00 4.64 2.12
CA ALA A 331 26.95 4.14 3.49
C ALA A 331 26.41 5.16 4.50
N LYS A 332 26.64 6.46 4.27
CA LYS A 332 26.12 7.55 5.13
C LYS A 332 24.60 7.51 5.32
N CYS A 333 23.85 7.01 4.32
CA CYS A 333 22.40 6.92 4.36
C CYS A 333 21.91 5.46 4.47
N HIS A 334 22.58 4.52 3.81
CA HIS A 334 22.17 3.12 3.71
C HIS A 334 22.84 2.18 4.72
N GLY A 335 23.72 2.71 5.58
CA GLY A 335 24.44 1.92 6.59
C GLY A 335 25.72 1.28 6.05
N GLU A 336 26.70 1.08 6.93
CA GLU A 336 28.00 0.51 6.54
C GLU A 336 27.86 -0.93 6.03
N LYS A 337 26.85 -1.66 6.51
CA LYS A 337 26.54 -3.05 6.18
C LYS A 337 25.28 -3.17 5.33
N LEU A 338 24.87 -2.09 4.67
CA LEU A 338 23.65 -2.01 3.86
C LEU A 338 22.36 -2.19 4.67
N GLU A 339 22.43 -2.09 6.00
CA GLU A 339 21.34 -2.37 6.94
C GLU A 339 20.23 -1.33 6.93
N GLY A 340 20.45 -0.20 6.26
CA GLY A 340 19.59 0.97 6.27
C GLY A 340 19.80 1.84 7.52
N ASN A 341 19.84 3.15 7.32
CA ASN A 341 19.87 4.15 8.41
C ASN A 341 18.78 5.19 8.15
N THR A 342 19.15 6.32 7.54
CA THR A 342 18.21 7.37 7.09
C THR A 342 17.62 7.05 5.72
N ALA A 343 18.13 6.02 5.04
CA ALA A 343 17.57 5.44 3.82
C ALA A 343 17.38 3.92 3.99
N PRO A 344 16.56 3.27 3.14
CA PRO A 344 16.20 1.86 3.30
C PRO A 344 17.39 0.89 3.27
N SER A 345 17.21 -0.28 3.87
CA SER A 345 18.15 -1.40 3.73
C SER A 345 18.34 -1.78 2.26
N LEU A 346 19.58 -2.05 1.85
CA LEU A 346 19.94 -2.56 0.52
C LEU A 346 20.41 -4.02 0.58
N ILE A 347 20.11 -4.71 1.68
CA ILE A 347 20.38 -6.13 1.85
C ILE A 347 19.18 -6.87 2.48
N GLY A 348 19.07 -8.15 2.14
CA GLY A 348 18.14 -9.08 2.77
C GLY A 348 16.73 -9.01 2.17
N PRO A 349 15.75 -9.72 2.78
CA PRO A 349 14.46 -9.99 2.14
C PRO A 349 13.62 -8.75 1.79
N ALA A 350 13.84 -7.63 2.49
CA ALA A 350 13.16 -6.36 2.20
C ALA A 350 13.66 -5.69 0.91
N PHE A 351 14.92 -5.93 0.52
CA PHE A 351 15.51 -5.42 -0.71
C PHE A 351 15.49 -6.46 -1.84
N ALA A 352 15.93 -7.68 -1.52
CA ALA A 352 15.99 -8.82 -2.43
C ALA A 352 15.34 -10.05 -1.75
N PRO A 353 14.04 -10.32 -1.96
CA PRO A 353 13.36 -11.48 -1.40
C PRO A 353 13.86 -12.78 -2.05
N ALA A 354 13.74 -13.92 -1.37
CA ALA A 354 14.21 -15.21 -1.92
C ALA A 354 13.54 -15.61 -3.25
N ALA A 355 12.32 -15.14 -3.50
CA ALA A 355 11.59 -15.36 -4.75
C ALA A 355 10.50 -14.28 -4.95
N ASN A 356 9.95 -14.23 -6.17
CA ASN A 356 8.80 -13.40 -6.54
C ASN A 356 9.00 -11.89 -6.33
N SER A 357 10.23 -11.40 -6.46
CA SER A 357 10.47 -9.96 -6.49
C SER A 357 9.73 -9.30 -7.64
N HIS A 358 9.09 -8.17 -7.33
CA HIS A 358 8.47 -7.30 -8.31
C HIS A 358 9.43 -6.18 -8.78
N LEU A 359 10.63 -6.13 -8.20
CA LEU A 359 11.73 -5.28 -8.62
C LEU A 359 12.63 -6.07 -9.56
N THR A 360 13.21 -5.41 -10.55
CA THR A 360 14.16 -6.03 -11.49
C THR A 360 15.53 -5.40 -11.34
N ILE A 361 16.58 -6.13 -11.71
CA ILE A 361 17.96 -5.61 -11.71
C ILE A 361 18.04 -4.32 -12.54
N GLY A 362 17.42 -4.28 -13.72
CA GLY A 362 17.39 -3.08 -14.56
C GLY A 362 16.60 -1.92 -13.96
N GLY A 363 15.48 -2.19 -13.27
CA GLY A 363 14.74 -1.16 -12.54
C GLY A 363 15.59 -0.52 -11.44
N ILE A 364 16.28 -1.34 -10.64
CA ILE A 364 17.14 -0.86 -9.55
C ILE A 364 18.35 -0.11 -10.10
N TYR A 365 19.00 -0.61 -11.16
CA TYR A 365 20.08 0.10 -11.83
C TYR A 365 19.63 1.47 -12.38
N GLN A 366 18.46 1.51 -13.04
CA GLN A 366 17.90 2.76 -13.57
C GLN A 366 17.64 3.77 -12.45
N TYR A 367 17.04 3.33 -11.35
CA TYR A 367 16.79 4.18 -10.20
C TYR A 367 18.10 4.69 -9.57
N MET A 368 19.05 3.79 -9.32
CA MET A 368 20.35 4.15 -8.74
C MET A 368 21.10 5.17 -9.62
N SER A 369 21.19 4.93 -10.92
CA SER A 369 21.92 5.80 -11.85
C SER A 369 21.30 7.18 -12.07
N THR A 370 20.00 7.36 -11.77
CA THR A 370 19.31 8.64 -12.03
C THR A 370 18.84 9.39 -10.79
N ASN A 371 18.76 8.72 -9.64
CA ASN A 371 18.24 9.30 -8.41
C ASN A 371 19.19 9.18 -7.21
N MET A 372 20.27 8.42 -7.36
CA MET A 372 21.29 8.30 -6.32
C MET A 372 22.63 8.88 -6.78
N PRO A 373 23.43 9.41 -5.85
CA PRO A 373 23.07 9.74 -4.46
C PRO A 373 22.01 10.85 -4.38
N ALA A 374 21.17 10.83 -3.34
CA ALA A 374 20.02 11.75 -3.24
C ALA A 374 20.41 13.25 -3.21
N ASP A 375 21.59 13.58 -2.71
CA ASP A 375 22.13 14.94 -2.69
C ASP A 375 22.69 15.40 -4.04
N HIS A 376 23.14 14.46 -4.87
CA HIS A 376 23.68 14.71 -6.21
C HIS A 376 23.32 13.56 -7.16
N PRO A 377 22.07 13.49 -7.65
CA PRO A 377 21.62 12.41 -8.52
C PRO A 377 22.43 12.33 -9.82
N GLY A 378 22.83 11.12 -10.21
CA GLY A 378 23.55 10.89 -11.48
C GLY A 378 24.98 11.43 -11.50
N LYS A 379 25.62 11.63 -10.33
CA LYS A 379 26.98 12.20 -10.24
C LYS A 379 28.09 11.24 -10.68
N MET A 380 27.82 9.94 -10.72
CA MET A 380 28.79 8.89 -11.06
C MET A 380 28.67 8.49 -12.53
N SER A 381 29.72 7.88 -13.09
CA SER A 381 29.68 7.32 -14.44
C SER A 381 28.79 6.08 -14.52
N ASP A 382 28.35 5.74 -15.73
CA ASP A 382 27.56 4.54 -15.99
C ASP A 382 28.30 3.25 -15.56
N GLU A 383 29.62 3.22 -15.71
CA GLU A 383 30.50 2.14 -15.24
C GLU A 383 30.60 2.08 -13.72
N GLU A 384 30.74 3.22 -13.04
CA GLU A 384 30.75 3.28 -11.57
C GLU A 384 29.41 2.78 -10.99
N TYR A 385 28.29 3.11 -11.63
CA TYR A 385 27.00 2.54 -11.25
C TYR A 385 26.90 1.04 -11.56
N ALA A 386 27.55 0.55 -12.61
CA ALA A 386 27.56 -0.89 -12.90
C ALA A 386 28.36 -1.66 -11.84
N ASP A 387 29.46 -1.08 -11.36
CA ASP A 387 30.27 -1.65 -10.29
C ASP A 387 29.51 -1.64 -8.95
N LEU A 388 28.81 -0.54 -8.63
CA LEU A 388 27.88 -0.50 -7.49
C LEU A 388 26.80 -1.57 -7.58
N MET A 389 26.20 -1.78 -8.76
CA MET A 389 25.19 -2.82 -8.95
C MET A 389 25.79 -4.22 -8.75
N ALA A 390 27.00 -4.47 -9.24
CA ALA A 390 27.72 -5.73 -9.02
C ALA A 390 27.92 -6.00 -7.51
N PHE A 391 28.33 -4.99 -6.75
CA PHE A 391 28.44 -5.08 -5.29
C PHE A 391 27.09 -5.42 -4.63
N LEU A 392 26.00 -4.74 -4.99
CA LEU A 392 24.66 -5.04 -4.46
C LEU A 392 24.17 -6.45 -4.80
N LEU A 393 24.46 -6.94 -6.01
CA LEU A 393 24.14 -8.31 -6.40
C LEU A 393 24.93 -9.31 -5.53
N TYR A 394 26.24 -9.10 -5.36
CA TYR A 394 27.10 -9.98 -4.56
C TYR A 394 26.64 -10.05 -3.09
N THR A 395 26.38 -8.89 -2.46
CA THR A 395 25.91 -8.84 -1.07
C THR A 395 24.53 -9.47 -0.87
N ASN A 396 23.72 -9.54 -1.92
CA ASN A 396 22.42 -10.22 -1.93
C ASN A 396 22.47 -11.65 -2.50
N GLY A 397 23.67 -12.23 -2.64
CA GLY A 397 23.86 -13.67 -2.83
C GLY A 397 23.94 -14.15 -4.27
N TYR A 398 24.12 -13.25 -5.23
CA TYR A 398 24.50 -13.63 -6.58
C TYR A 398 26.01 -13.91 -6.67
N ASP A 399 26.39 -14.91 -7.45
CA ASP A 399 27.79 -15.26 -7.69
C ASP A 399 28.42 -14.43 -8.82
N THR A 400 29.71 -14.12 -8.67
CA THR A 400 30.50 -13.49 -9.72
C THR A 400 30.73 -14.44 -10.91
N GLY A 401 30.68 -13.92 -12.12
CA GLY A 401 31.12 -14.59 -13.35
C GLY A 401 32.47 -14.05 -13.86
N SER A 402 32.76 -14.34 -15.12
CA SER A 402 33.99 -13.94 -15.80
C SER A 402 33.86 -12.69 -16.69
N ALA A 403 32.64 -12.16 -16.84
CA ALA A 403 32.37 -11.00 -17.67
C ALA A 403 31.92 -9.81 -16.82
N LYS A 404 32.34 -8.60 -17.23
CA LYS A 404 31.89 -7.36 -16.61
C LYS A 404 30.42 -7.08 -16.90
N LEU A 405 29.70 -6.66 -15.87
CA LEU A 405 28.41 -6.03 -15.98
C LEU A 405 28.59 -4.68 -16.66
N THR A 406 28.00 -4.52 -17.84
CA THR A 406 27.93 -3.23 -18.52
C THR A 406 26.67 -2.49 -18.10
N ALA A 407 26.69 -1.16 -18.18
CA ALA A 407 25.53 -0.31 -17.94
C ALA A 407 24.31 -0.73 -18.77
N GLN A 408 24.53 -1.03 -20.06
CA GLN A 408 23.48 -1.49 -20.96
C GLN A 408 22.90 -2.85 -20.53
N ALA A 409 23.75 -3.80 -20.13
CA ALA A 409 23.31 -5.11 -19.64
C ALA A 409 22.54 -4.99 -18.31
N ALA A 410 23.00 -4.14 -17.40
CA ALA A 410 22.31 -3.87 -16.14
C ALA A 410 20.93 -3.26 -16.41
N GLN A 411 20.88 -2.14 -17.15
CA GLN A 411 19.66 -1.38 -17.42
C GLN A 411 18.60 -2.17 -18.20
N SER A 412 19.02 -3.03 -19.14
CA SER A 412 18.10 -3.84 -19.95
C SER A 412 17.62 -5.12 -19.25
N SER A 413 18.21 -5.48 -18.10
CA SER A 413 17.88 -6.70 -17.37
C SER A 413 16.44 -6.67 -16.84
N THR A 414 15.63 -7.63 -17.28
CA THR A 414 14.30 -7.90 -16.74
C THR A 414 14.30 -8.96 -15.64
N THR A 415 15.48 -9.43 -15.23
CA THR A 415 15.61 -10.45 -14.19
C THR A 415 15.10 -9.89 -12.86
N PRO A 416 14.14 -10.58 -12.20
CA PRO A 416 13.70 -10.19 -10.86
C PRO A 416 14.88 -10.14 -9.88
N LEU A 417 14.95 -9.08 -9.09
CA LEU A 417 15.94 -8.94 -8.02
C LEU A 417 15.51 -9.80 -6.83
N ASN A 418 15.87 -11.07 -6.88
CA ASN A 418 15.70 -12.00 -5.77
C ASN A 418 17.04 -12.15 -5.02
N ALA A 419 17.02 -12.68 -3.80
CA ALA A 419 18.25 -13.17 -3.20
C ALA A 419 18.82 -14.29 -4.09
N GLY A 420 20.12 -14.23 -4.40
CA GLY A 420 20.77 -15.23 -5.23
C GLY A 420 20.95 -16.58 -4.52
N PRO A 421 21.31 -17.64 -5.27
CA PRO A 421 21.49 -18.98 -4.72
C PRO A 421 22.80 -19.04 -3.92
N ARG A 422 22.76 -18.80 -2.61
CA ARG A 422 23.88 -19.16 -1.74
C ARG A 422 23.77 -20.64 -1.39
N HIS A 423 24.50 -21.48 -2.13
CA HIS A 423 24.70 -22.90 -1.81
C HIS A 423 25.77 -23.10 -0.73
#